data_AF-A0A2R4FS41-F1
#
_entry.id   AF-A0A2R4FS41-F1
#
_cell.length_a   1.000
_cell.length_b   1.000
_cell.length_c   1.000
_cell.angle_alpha   90.00
_cell.angle_beta   90.00
_cell.angle_gamma   90.00
#
_symmetry.space_group_name_H-M   'P 1'
#
loop_
_entity.id
_entity.type
_entity.pdbx_description
1 polymer ?
#
loop_
_entity_poly.entity_id
_entity_poly.type
_entity_poly.pdbx_seq_one_letter_code
_entity_poly.pdbx_strand_id
1 'polypeptide(L)'
;MPTPLVPLTCWPGPASTGVPPNTVLTRSGPLDLRRDGQVISNLHITGRVSVHARNVTIRRSRITSDGATFPIRTFDSAVNLVVEDVEIDGRGRSPVGVCFDDYTLRRVNLHHVQDGLWIGSRVTVVDSWIHDLVRVPGSHNDCVRVVGVGDVLIRHNRLDAYRPSTAEAMNSCLSLGLAVQNLRFEENYCDGGSYTIGIRPDLAASAVLFRGNVFGRHHRTGIVARPTHPGVTWEKSNVWFDNGRPVGHE
;
A
#
# COMPACT_ATOMS: atom_id res chain seq x y z
N MET A 1 3.63 -24.33 -13.99
CA MET A 1 4.01 -22.90 -14.04
C MET A 1 5.53 -22.84 -14.10
N PRO A 2 6.13 -22.00 -14.95
CA PRO A 2 7.59 -21.83 -14.93
C PRO A 2 8.06 -21.32 -13.56
N THR A 3 9.25 -21.74 -13.15
CA THR A 3 9.86 -21.32 -11.89
C THR A 3 10.19 -19.82 -11.96
N PRO A 4 9.88 -19.02 -10.93
CA PRO A 4 10.26 -17.62 -10.90
C PRO A 4 11.74 -17.40 -11.11
N LEU A 5 12.09 -16.37 -11.89
CA LEU A 5 13.50 -16.03 -12.15
C LEU A 5 14.21 -15.49 -10.91
N VAL A 6 13.46 -14.87 -9.99
CA VAL A 6 13.93 -14.31 -8.73
C VAL A 6 13.04 -14.82 -7.61
N PRO A 7 13.59 -15.22 -6.44
CA PRO A 7 12.76 -15.62 -5.31
C PRO A 7 11.85 -14.48 -4.82
N LEU A 8 10.62 -14.81 -4.42
CA LEU A 8 9.67 -13.81 -3.89
C LEU A 8 10.20 -13.11 -2.63
N THR A 9 11.13 -13.74 -1.92
CA THR A 9 11.82 -13.19 -0.74
C THR A 9 12.70 -11.97 -1.04
N CYS A 10 12.93 -11.64 -2.31
CA CYS A 10 13.57 -10.37 -2.67
C CYS A 10 12.68 -9.15 -2.42
N TRP A 11 11.36 -9.35 -2.34
CA TRP A 11 10.41 -8.30 -1.96
C TRP A 11 10.04 -8.38 -0.48
N PRO A 12 9.47 -7.29 0.09
CA PRO A 12 9.03 -7.27 1.47
C PRO A 12 8.09 -8.42 1.84
N GLY A 13 8.25 -8.97 3.03
CA GLY A 13 7.44 -10.06 3.55
C GLY A 13 7.53 -10.17 5.07
N PRO A 14 7.06 -11.27 5.68
CA PRO A 14 6.92 -11.38 7.14
C PRO A 14 8.25 -11.29 7.90
N ALA A 15 9.38 -11.57 7.24
CA ALA A 15 10.71 -11.48 7.84
C ALA A 15 11.34 -10.07 7.75
N SER A 16 10.75 -9.14 6.98
CA SER A 16 11.35 -7.83 6.67
C SER A 16 10.40 -6.65 6.90
N THR A 17 9.16 -6.90 7.32
CA THR A 17 8.15 -5.88 7.59
C THR A 17 7.49 -6.09 8.94
N GLY A 18 6.85 -5.03 9.45
CA GLY A 18 6.13 -5.07 10.72
C GLY A 18 7.05 -4.86 11.92
N VAL A 19 6.59 -5.33 13.07
CA VAL A 19 7.33 -5.21 14.33
C VAL A 19 8.59 -6.07 14.26
N PRO A 20 9.79 -5.52 14.55
CA PRO A 20 11.00 -6.32 14.54
C PRO A 20 10.92 -7.47 15.56
N PRO A 21 11.48 -8.65 15.23
CA PRO A 21 11.53 -9.77 16.15
C PRO A 21 12.09 -9.37 17.52
N ASN A 22 11.54 -9.95 18.59
CA ASN A 22 11.93 -9.70 19.99
C ASN A 22 11.67 -8.27 20.51
N THR A 23 10.91 -7.44 19.79
CA THR A 23 10.45 -6.16 20.32
C THR A 23 9.43 -6.40 21.44
N VAL A 24 9.72 -5.88 22.63
CA VAL A 24 8.75 -5.86 23.74
C VAL A 24 7.78 -4.70 23.53
N LEU A 25 6.48 -5.01 23.44
CA LEU A 25 5.43 -4.02 23.22
C LEU A 25 4.67 -3.72 24.51
N THR A 26 4.52 -2.44 24.82
CA THR A 26 3.65 -1.96 25.91
C THR A 26 2.25 -1.70 25.37
N ARG A 27 1.22 -2.18 26.05
CA ARG A 27 -0.17 -1.94 25.64
C ARG A 27 -0.52 -0.45 25.74
N SER A 28 -1.27 0.03 24.75
CA SER A 28 -1.87 1.36 24.74
C SER A 28 -3.27 1.32 24.12
N GLY A 29 -4.09 2.31 24.44
CA GLY A 29 -5.35 2.56 23.76
C GLY A 29 -5.16 3.37 22.47
N PRO A 30 -6.26 3.89 21.89
CA PRO A 30 -6.21 4.79 20.75
C PRO A 30 -5.35 6.02 21.05
N LEU A 31 -4.70 6.56 20.03
CA LEU A 31 -3.82 7.73 20.16
C LEU A 31 -4.35 8.92 19.37
N ASP A 32 -4.26 10.09 19.99
CA ASP A 32 -4.49 11.39 19.36
C ASP A 32 -3.19 12.20 19.39
N LEU A 33 -2.46 12.16 18.28
CA LEU A 33 -1.09 12.62 18.14
C LEU A 33 -1.09 14.11 17.78
N ARG A 34 -1.03 14.96 18.83
CA ARG A 34 -1.14 16.43 18.74
C ARG A 34 0.13 17.23 19.06
N ARG A 35 1.23 16.57 19.42
CA ARG A 35 2.50 17.24 19.73
C ARG A 35 3.50 17.08 18.58
N ASP A 36 4.01 18.20 18.08
CA ASP A 36 5.04 18.21 17.05
C ASP A 36 6.31 17.48 17.51
N GLY A 37 6.91 16.70 16.61
CA GLY A 37 8.13 15.95 16.88
C GLY A 37 7.96 14.76 17.83
N GLN A 38 6.73 14.39 18.21
CA GLN A 38 6.52 13.26 19.11
C GLN A 38 6.93 11.93 18.46
N VAL A 39 7.52 11.06 19.28
CA VAL A 39 7.95 9.72 18.86
C VAL A 39 7.18 8.68 19.66
N ILE A 40 6.41 7.88 18.94
CA ILE A 40 5.69 6.72 19.46
C ILE A 40 6.51 5.47 19.11
N SER A 41 6.86 4.67 20.10
CA SER A 41 7.70 3.48 19.89
C SER A 41 7.30 2.34 20.80
N ASN A 42 7.48 1.11 20.33
CA ASN A 42 7.35 -0.12 21.13
C ASN A 42 5.97 -0.25 21.80
N LEU A 43 4.90 0.18 21.10
CA LEU A 43 3.53 0.07 21.60
C LEU A 43 2.74 -1.01 20.86
N HIS A 44 1.88 -1.71 21.60
CA HIS A 44 0.71 -2.38 21.03
C HIS A 44 -0.50 -1.48 21.24
N ILE A 45 -0.83 -0.72 20.21
CA ILE A 45 -1.95 0.23 20.16
C ILE A 45 -3.19 -0.56 19.75
N THR A 46 -4.20 -0.59 20.62
CA THR A 46 -5.52 -1.11 20.25
C THR A 46 -6.44 0.07 19.93
N GLY A 47 -6.90 0.13 18.68
CA GLY A 47 -7.74 1.20 18.15
C GLY A 47 -7.02 2.09 17.14
N ARG A 48 -7.57 3.29 16.93
CA ARG A 48 -7.11 4.24 15.90
C ARG A 48 -5.94 5.12 16.36
N VAL A 49 -5.16 5.59 15.40
CA VAL A 49 -4.16 6.65 15.56
C VAL A 49 -4.54 7.84 14.69
N SER A 50 -4.99 8.91 15.33
CA SER A 50 -5.25 10.19 14.67
C SER A 50 -4.01 11.07 14.74
N VAL A 51 -3.50 11.53 13.60
CA VAL A 51 -2.29 12.36 13.51
C VAL A 51 -2.66 13.77 13.11
N HIS A 52 -2.42 14.71 14.03
CA HIS A 52 -2.65 16.14 13.82
C HIS A 52 -1.35 16.94 13.80
N ALA A 53 -0.31 16.46 14.49
CA ALA A 53 0.96 17.16 14.63
C ALA A 53 1.93 16.91 13.47
N ARG A 54 2.94 17.79 13.38
CA ARG A 54 4.04 17.73 12.42
C ARG A 54 5.16 16.82 12.91
N ASN A 55 5.91 16.24 11.97
CA ASN A 55 7.14 15.50 12.23
C ASN A 55 6.97 14.38 13.27
N VAL A 56 5.80 13.75 13.28
CA VAL A 56 5.50 12.63 14.17
C VAL A 56 6.18 11.37 13.64
N THR A 57 6.75 10.57 14.53
CA THR A 57 7.28 9.25 14.18
C THR A 57 6.57 8.16 14.97
N ILE A 58 6.04 7.14 14.30
CA ILE A 58 5.53 5.91 14.90
C ILE A 58 6.44 4.79 14.45
N ARG A 59 7.04 4.06 15.40
CA ARG A 59 8.02 3.01 15.06
C ARG A 59 7.93 1.75 15.91
N ARG A 60 8.34 0.61 15.35
CA ARG A 60 8.45 -0.67 16.09
C ARG A 60 7.21 -0.96 16.93
N SER A 61 6.04 -0.76 16.35
CA SER A 61 4.77 -0.79 17.07
C SER A 61 3.76 -1.64 16.31
N ARG A 62 2.77 -2.17 17.03
CA ARG A 62 1.63 -2.86 16.45
C ARG A 62 0.39 -2.01 16.65
N ILE A 63 -0.40 -1.85 15.60
CA ILE A 63 -1.72 -1.23 15.65
C ILE A 63 -2.74 -2.32 15.31
N THR A 64 -3.65 -2.60 16.24
CA THR A 64 -4.73 -3.55 16.06
C THR A 64 -6.05 -2.79 16.12
N SER A 65 -6.80 -2.76 15.01
CA SER A 65 -8.07 -2.04 14.93
C SER A 65 -9.11 -2.62 15.88
N ASP A 66 -9.85 -1.76 16.58
CA ASP A 66 -10.92 -2.11 17.51
C ASP A 66 -12.33 -2.03 16.89
N GLY A 67 -12.46 -1.55 15.64
CA GLY A 67 -13.75 -1.38 14.98
C GLY A 67 -13.65 -0.93 13.53
N ALA A 68 -14.70 -0.26 13.02
CA ALA A 68 -14.75 0.30 11.68
C ALA A 68 -14.04 1.68 11.63
N THR A 69 -12.79 1.72 12.07
CA THR A 69 -11.95 2.93 12.12
C THR A 69 -10.78 2.82 11.14
N PHE A 70 -10.21 3.95 10.76
CA PHE A 70 -8.93 3.99 10.07
C PHE A 70 -7.80 3.77 11.10
N PRO A 71 -6.98 2.70 10.99
CA PRO A 71 -5.88 2.45 11.91
C PRO A 71 -4.92 3.64 12.03
N ILE A 72 -4.59 4.29 10.91
CA ILE A 72 -3.86 5.56 10.90
C ILE A 72 -4.58 6.55 9.98
N ARG A 73 -4.82 7.76 10.49
CA ARG A 73 -5.30 8.89 9.68
C ARG A 73 -4.52 10.17 9.97
N THR A 74 -4.01 10.81 8.92
CA THR A 74 -3.52 12.19 8.96
C THR A 74 -4.66 13.19 8.81
N PHE A 75 -4.53 14.33 9.49
CA PHE A 75 -5.48 15.46 9.50
C PHE A 75 -4.73 16.75 9.18
N ASP A 76 -5.47 17.83 8.91
CA ASP A 76 -5.01 19.04 8.20
C ASP A 76 -3.64 19.61 8.59
N SER A 77 -3.28 19.65 9.87
CA SER A 77 -1.98 20.20 10.29
C SER A 77 -0.82 19.20 10.26
N ALA A 78 -1.09 17.92 10.03
CA ALA A 78 -0.09 16.87 9.99
C ALA A 78 0.74 16.98 8.72
N VAL A 79 2.06 17.09 8.91
CA VAL A 79 3.04 16.99 7.84
C VAL A 79 4.21 16.14 8.28
N ASN A 80 4.84 15.43 7.34
CA ASN A 80 6.02 14.59 7.60
C ASN A 80 5.79 13.51 8.67
N LEU A 81 4.66 12.81 8.63
CA LEU A 81 4.48 11.61 9.45
C LEU A 81 5.43 10.51 8.95
N VAL A 82 6.16 9.86 9.86
CA VAL A 82 6.94 8.65 9.56
C VAL A 82 6.33 7.47 10.31
N VAL A 83 6.02 6.41 9.59
CA VAL A 83 5.61 5.11 10.14
C VAL A 83 6.62 4.05 9.68
N GLU A 84 7.41 3.52 10.61
CA GLU A 84 8.49 2.59 10.30
C GLU A 84 8.45 1.32 11.16
N ASP A 85 8.64 0.14 10.56
CA ASP A 85 8.65 -1.12 11.31
C ASP A 85 7.36 -1.32 12.13
N VAL A 86 6.21 -1.07 11.49
CA VAL A 86 4.89 -1.13 12.12
C VAL A 86 4.04 -2.21 11.49
N GLU A 87 3.43 -3.04 12.33
CA GLU A 87 2.36 -3.96 11.92
C GLU A 87 1.01 -3.29 12.13
N ILE A 88 0.14 -3.35 11.11
CA ILE A 88 -1.20 -2.80 11.14
C ILE A 88 -2.18 -3.93 10.79
N ASP A 89 -2.98 -4.34 11.77
CA ASP A 89 -4.02 -5.35 11.66
C ASP A 89 -5.40 -4.70 11.70
N GLY A 90 -6.09 -4.68 10.56
CA GLY A 90 -7.45 -4.16 10.46
C GLY A 90 -8.54 -5.08 11.04
N ARG A 91 -8.20 -6.32 11.41
CA ARG A 91 -9.12 -7.36 11.92
C ARG A 91 -10.35 -7.63 11.04
N GLY A 92 -10.26 -7.33 9.75
CA GLY A 92 -11.34 -7.38 8.77
C GLY A 92 -12.44 -6.35 8.95
N ARG A 93 -12.20 -5.32 9.77
CA ARG A 93 -13.21 -4.30 10.11
C ARG A 93 -12.86 -2.92 9.59
N SER A 94 -11.57 -2.62 9.47
CA SER A 94 -11.12 -1.30 9.04
C SER A 94 -11.41 -1.07 7.55
N PRO A 95 -12.13 0.01 7.20
CA PRO A 95 -12.45 0.33 5.81
C PRO A 95 -11.20 0.72 5.00
N VAL A 96 -10.23 1.40 5.63
CA VAL A 96 -8.94 1.77 5.02
C VAL A 96 -7.84 1.63 6.09
N GLY A 97 -6.66 1.13 5.74
CA GLY A 97 -5.52 0.98 6.64
C GLY A 97 -4.82 2.30 7.00
N VAL A 98 -4.41 3.07 5.99
CA VAL A 98 -3.76 4.38 6.19
C VAL A 98 -4.28 5.41 5.18
N CYS A 99 -4.51 6.64 5.64
CA CYS A 99 -4.89 7.79 4.82
C CYS A 99 -4.44 9.11 5.48
N PHE A 100 -4.32 10.26 4.81
CA PHE A 100 -4.45 10.52 3.37
C PHE A 100 -3.13 11.07 2.79
N ASP A 101 -2.61 12.15 3.39
CA ASP A 101 -1.50 12.94 2.86
C ASP A 101 -0.30 12.99 3.82
N ASP A 102 0.85 13.44 3.30
CA ASP A 102 2.03 13.85 4.07
C ASP A 102 2.62 12.79 5.01
N TYR A 103 2.78 11.56 4.51
CA TYR A 103 3.39 10.48 5.28
C TYR A 103 4.39 9.63 4.49
N THR A 104 5.30 9.02 5.24
CA THR A 104 6.20 7.97 4.78
C THR A 104 5.90 6.67 5.51
N LEU A 105 5.63 5.60 4.77
CA LEU A 105 5.59 4.23 5.26
C LEU A 105 6.88 3.51 4.87
N ARG A 106 7.56 2.89 5.83
CA ARG A 106 8.75 2.08 5.58
C ARG A 106 8.70 0.77 6.36
N ARG A 107 8.83 -0.37 5.67
CA ARG A 107 8.76 -1.70 6.30
C ARG A 107 7.49 -1.93 7.11
N VAL A 108 6.37 -1.42 6.60
CA VAL A 108 5.04 -1.63 7.19
C VAL A 108 4.47 -2.98 6.74
N ASN A 109 3.89 -3.73 7.67
CA ASN A 109 3.10 -4.92 7.39
C ASN A 109 1.62 -4.56 7.61
N LEU A 110 0.87 -4.33 6.53
CA LEU A 110 -0.54 -3.93 6.58
C LEU A 110 -1.43 -5.06 6.07
N HIS A 111 -2.36 -5.50 6.90
CA HIS A 111 -3.24 -6.60 6.54
C HIS A 111 -4.61 -6.56 7.17
N HIS A 112 -5.50 -7.41 6.64
CA HIS A 112 -6.85 -7.62 7.17
C HIS A 112 -7.66 -6.32 7.22
N VAL A 113 -7.51 -5.48 6.20
CA VAL A 113 -8.29 -4.24 5.97
C VAL A 113 -9.14 -4.40 4.71
N GLN A 114 -10.18 -3.59 4.53
CA GLN A 114 -10.92 -3.57 3.26
C GLN A 114 -10.04 -2.97 2.16
N ASP A 115 -9.75 -1.67 2.21
CA ASP A 115 -8.70 -1.04 1.39
C ASP A 115 -7.39 -0.92 2.18
N GLY A 116 -6.25 -1.11 1.52
CA GLY A 116 -4.93 -0.92 2.11
C GLY A 116 -4.67 0.55 2.40
N LEU A 117 -4.31 1.29 1.36
CA LEU A 117 -3.92 2.69 1.45
C LEU A 117 -4.85 3.56 0.60
N TRP A 118 -5.32 4.67 1.17
CA TRP A 118 -5.83 5.80 0.39
C TRP A 118 -4.79 6.91 0.41
N ILE A 119 -4.19 7.18 -0.75
CA ILE A 119 -3.09 8.12 -0.92
C ILE A 119 -3.61 9.40 -1.55
N GLY A 120 -3.46 10.51 -0.82
CA GLY A 120 -3.61 11.86 -1.33
C GLY A 120 -2.32 12.32 -2.03
N SER A 121 -1.61 13.25 -1.42
CA SER A 121 -0.41 13.90 -1.93
C SER A 121 0.77 13.79 -0.97
N ARG A 122 2.00 13.91 -1.48
CA ARG A 122 3.26 13.90 -0.69
C ARG A 122 3.40 12.63 0.16
N VAL A 123 3.19 11.48 -0.47
CA VAL A 123 3.24 10.18 0.21
C VAL A 123 4.38 9.33 -0.35
N THR A 124 5.15 8.72 0.54
CA THR A 124 6.15 7.70 0.19
C THR A 124 5.81 6.38 0.85
N VAL A 125 5.76 5.30 0.07
CA VAL A 125 5.56 3.93 0.55
C VAL A 125 6.72 3.09 0.04
N VAL A 126 7.56 2.62 0.94
CA VAL A 126 8.76 1.85 0.60
C VAL A 126 8.93 0.60 1.44
N ASP A 127 9.49 -0.44 0.84
CA ASP A 127 9.87 -1.68 1.52
C ASP A 127 8.73 -2.31 2.35
N SER A 128 7.46 -2.08 1.97
CA SER A 128 6.29 -2.45 2.76
C SER A 128 5.49 -3.58 2.11
N TRP A 129 4.72 -4.29 2.92
CA TRP A 129 3.90 -5.42 2.50
C TRP A 129 2.43 -5.18 2.84
N ILE A 130 1.59 -5.13 1.80
CA ILE A 130 0.15 -4.87 1.90
C ILE A 130 -0.57 -6.09 1.34
N HIS A 131 -1.30 -6.81 2.18
CA HIS A 131 -1.81 -8.14 1.84
C HIS A 131 -3.04 -8.52 2.67
N ASP A 132 -3.63 -9.69 2.37
CA ASP A 132 -4.78 -10.24 3.09
C ASP A 132 -5.93 -9.24 3.26
N LEU A 133 -6.24 -8.47 2.21
CA LEU A 133 -7.40 -7.57 2.21
C LEU A 133 -8.69 -8.37 2.39
N VAL A 134 -9.66 -7.81 3.11
CA VAL A 134 -10.95 -8.46 3.43
C VAL A 134 -12.06 -7.84 2.60
N ARG A 135 -12.61 -8.64 1.68
CA ARG A 135 -13.78 -8.24 0.90
C ARG A 135 -15.06 -8.26 1.73
N VAL A 136 -15.83 -7.18 1.64
CA VAL A 136 -17.22 -7.10 2.10
C VAL A 136 -18.18 -7.00 0.91
N PRO A 137 -19.47 -7.37 1.04
CA PRO A 137 -20.42 -7.33 -0.07
C PRO A 137 -20.45 -5.97 -0.79
N GLY A 138 -20.29 -5.98 -2.11
CA GLY A 138 -20.29 -4.77 -2.95
C GLY A 138 -19.01 -3.92 -2.90
N SER A 139 -17.99 -4.30 -2.12
CA SER A 139 -16.74 -3.53 -2.03
C SER A 139 -15.75 -3.84 -3.16
N HIS A 140 -14.97 -2.82 -3.52
CA HIS A 140 -13.91 -2.87 -4.52
C HIS A 140 -12.60 -2.55 -3.83
N ASN A 141 -11.88 -3.59 -3.39
CA ASN A 141 -10.75 -3.43 -2.50
C ASN A 141 -9.40 -3.33 -3.21
N ASP A 142 -8.67 -2.27 -2.93
CA ASP A 142 -7.36 -1.96 -3.52
C ASP A 142 -6.28 -2.05 -2.45
N CYS A 143 -5.11 -2.62 -2.78
CA CYS A 143 -3.94 -2.49 -1.90
C CYS A 143 -3.57 -1.00 -1.76
N VAL A 144 -3.59 -0.27 -2.88
CA VAL A 144 -3.35 1.17 -2.92
C VAL A 144 -4.34 1.85 -3.85
N ARG A 145 -5.02 2.87 -3.36
CA ARG A 145 -5.81 3.80 -4.15
C ARG A 145 -5.20 5.19 -4.07
N VAL A 146 -4.76 5.73 -5.19
CA VAL A 146 -4.32 7.13 -5.29
C VAL A 146 -5.53 8.00 -5.62
N VAL A 147 -5.96 8.82 -4.68
CA VAL A 147 -7.13 9.72 -4.79
C VAL A 147 -6.74 11.19 -4.91
N GLY A 148 -5.48 11.53 -4.63
CA GLY A 148 -4.96 12.89 -4.68
C GLY A 148 -4.03 13.17 -5.86
N VAL A 149 -3.60 14.43 -5.93
CA VAL A 149 -3.08 14.99 -7.17
C VAL A 149 -1.57 15.00 -7.30
N GLY A 150 -0.72 14.81 -6.28
CA GLY A 150 0.72 15.11 -6.46
C GLY A 150 1.73 14.44 -5.53
N ASP A 151 2.90 14.14 -6.08
CA ASP A 151 4.14 13.74 -5.37
C ASP A 151 4.01 12.43 -4.58
N VAL A 152 3.88 11.33 -5.31
CA VAL A 152 3.73 10.00 -4.72
C VAL A 152 4.87 9.09 -5.18
N LEU A 153 5.55 8.45 -4.23
CA LEU A 153 6.51 7.38 -4.48
C LEU A 153 6.00 6.09 -3.85
N ILE A 154 5.80 5.06 -4.67
CA ILE A 154 5.50 3.70 -4.22
C ILE A 154 6.59 2.82 -4.79
N ARG A 155 7.57 2.43 -3.95
CA ARG A 155 8.75 1.70 -4.43
C ARG A 155 9.11 0.48 -3.60
N HIS A 156 9.49 -0.60 -4.29
CA HIS A 156 10.03 -1.82 -3.67
C HIS A 156 9.08 -2.40 -2.59
N ASN A 157 7.77 -2.34 -2.85
CA ASN A 157 6.76 -2.93 -1.99
C ASN A 157 6.32 -4.31 -2.52
N ARG A 158 5.70 -5.09 -1.65
CA ARG A 158 4.92 -6.27 -2.03
C ARG A 158 3.44 -5.96 -1.85
N LEU A 159 2.69 -6.00 -2.93
CA LEU A 159 1.24 -5.73 -2.95
C LEU A 159 0.53 -7.01 -3.40
N ASP A 160 -0.17 -7.66 -2.47
CA ASP A 160 -0.91 -8.88 -2.75
C ASP A 160 -2.41 -8.55 -2.77
N ALA A 161 -2.93 -8.28 -3.97
CA ALA A 161 -4.35 -8.14 -4.26
C ALA A 161 -5.01 -9.49 -4.59
N TYR A 162 -4.38 -10.59 -4.17
CA TYR A 162 -4.92 -11.95 -4.23
C TYR A 162 -4.78 -12.57 -2.85
N ARG A 163 -5.87 -13.17 -2.37
CA ARG A 163 -5.92 -13.89 -1.09
C ARG A 163 -5.90 -15.39 -1.37
N PRO A 164 -4.78 -16.09 -1.13
CA PRO A 164 -4.67 -17.52 -1.43
C PRO A 164 -5.65 -18.38 -0.62
N SER A 165 -5.93 -18.01 0.63
CA SER A 165 -6.80 -18.78 1.53
C SER A 165 -8.25 -18.90 1.05
N THR A 166 -8.72 -17.95 0.23
CA THR A 166 -10.06 -17.95 -0.37
C THR A 166 -10.03 -18.00 -1.89
N ALA A 167 -8.85 -18.20 -2.49
CA ALA A 167 -8.58 -18.11 -3.92
C ALA A 167 -9.15 -16.83 -4.58
N GLU A 168 -9.06 -15.71 -3.87
CA GLU A 168 -9.86 -14.52 -4.14
C GLU A 168 -8.99 -13.36 -4.62
N ALA A 169 -9.18 -12.94 -5.87
CA ALA A 169 -8.62 -11.68 -6.35
C ALA A 169 -9.48 -10.50 -5.88
N MET A 170 -8.84 -9.50 -5.30
CA MET A 170 -9.39 -8.20 -4.90
C MET A 170 -9.59 -7.31 -6.15
N ASN A 171 -9.76 -6.00 -5.97
CA ASN A 171 -9.96 -5.08 -7.10
C ASN A 171 -8.64 -4.77 -7.81
N SER A 172 -7.59 -4.34 -7.10
CA SER A 172 -6.28 -4.05 -7.70
C SER A 172 -5.14 -3.98 -6.67
N CYS A 173 -3.89 -4.07 -7.16
CA CYS A 173 -2.73 -3.67 -6.37
C CYS A 173 -2.63 -2.13 -6.33
N LEU A 174 -2.90 -1.47 -7.46
CA LEU A 174 -2.94 -0.03 -7.57
C LEU A 174 -4.15 0.42 -8.39
N SER A 175 -4.91 1.37 -7.87
CA SER A 175 -5.99 2.06 -8.56
C SER A 175 -5.73 3.57 -8.59
N LEU A 176 -5.83 4.18 -9.77
CA LEU A 176 -5.67 5.63 -9.95
C LEU A 176 -7.04 6.33 -9.98
N GLY A 177 -7.15 7.42 -9.22
CA GLY A 177 -8.32 8.28 -9.14
C GLY A 177 -8.53 9.15 -10.38
N LEU A 178 -9.27 10.26 -10.23
CA LEU A 178 -9.63 11.14 -11.34
C LEU A 178 -8.47 12.02 -11.81
N ALA A 179 -7.54 12.38 -10.92
CA ALA A 179 -6.38 13.20 -11.24
C ALA A 179 -5.17 12.70 -10.46
N VAL A 180 -4.04 12.52 -11.16
CA VAL A 180 -2.78 12.05 -10.57
C VAL A 180 -1.60 12.75 -11.26
N GLN A 181 -0.74 13.40 -10.48
CA GLN A 181 0.49 14.04 -10.94
C GLN A 181 1.70 13.47 -10.19
N ASN A 182 2.83 13.34 -10.89
CA ASN A 182 4.13 12.98 -10.30
C ASN A 182 4.06 11.72 -9.42
N LEU A 183 3.50 10.64 -9.98
CA LEU A 183 3.48 9.32 -9.37
C LEU A 183 4.63 8.49 -9.92
N ARG A 184 5.48 7.97 -9.03
CA ARG A 184 6.48 6.96 -9.37
C ARG A 184 6.11 5.64 -8.71
N PHE A 185 5.81 4.64 -9.53
CA PHE A 185 5.50 3.28 -9.11
C PHE A 185 6.63 2.37 -9.60
N GLU A 186 7.57 2.06 -8.70
CA GLU A 186 8.89 1.53 -9.07
C GLU A 186 9.22 0.22 -8.33
N GLU A 187 9.76 -0.78 -9.02
CA GLU A 187 10.38 -1.95 -8.36
C GLU A 187 9.44 -2.75 -7.42
N ASN A 188 8.12 -2.59 -7.53
CA ASN A 188 7.17 -3.30 -6.69
C ASN A 188 6.89 -4.71 -7.24
N TYR A 189 6.59 -5.64 -6.33
CA TYR A 189 5.91 -6.87 -6.68
C TYR A 189 4.42 -6.69 -6.51
N CYS A 190 3.65 -7.01 -7.54
CA CYS A 190 2.19 -6.94 -7.53
C CYS A 190 1.59 -8.26 -8.00
N ASP A 191 0.65 -8.81 -7.25
CA ASP A 191 -0.06 -10.02 -7.66
C ASP A 191 -1.54 -9.95 -7.29
N GLY A 192 -2.40 -10.36 -8.23
CA GLY A 192 -3.83 -10.29 -8.06
C GLY A 192 -4.50 -9.02 -8.59
N GLY A 193 -5.78 -8.88 -8.25
CA GLY A 193 -6.67 -7.83 -8.75
C GLY A 193 -7.60 -8.29 -9.88
N SER A 194 -8.62 -7.48 -10.19
CA SER A 194 -9.34 -7.57 -11.47
C SER A 194 -8.40 -7.16 -12.59
N TYR A 195 -8.04 -5.88 -12.58
CA TYR A 195 -6.80 -5.40 -13.18
C TYR A 195 -5.79 -5.20 -12.06
N THR A 196 -4.57 -5.70 -12.21
CA THR A 196 -3.53 -5.48 -11.19
C THR A 196 -3.23 -3.99 -11.02
N ILE A 197 -3.18 -3.26 -12.13
CA ILE A 197 -3.06 -1.80 -12.23
C ILE A 197 -4.31 -1.24 -12.91
N GLY A 198 -5.17 -0.60 -12.11
CA GLY A 198 -6.40 0.05 -12.54
C GLY A 198 -6.15 1.49 -12.98
N ILE A 199 -6.24 1.74 -14.30
CA ILE A 199 -6.19 3.08 -14.88
C ILE A 199 -7.57 3.39 -15.47
N ARG A 200 -8.21 4.45 -14.98
CA ARG A 200 -9.53 4.88 -15.43
C ARG A 200 -9.48 5.59 -16.79
N PRO A 201 -10.55 5.52 -17.60
CA PRO A 201 -10.60 6.23 -18.88
C PRO A 201 -10.64 7.75 -18.75
N ASP A 202 -11.16 8.26 -17.63
CA ASP A 202 -11.32 9.69 -17.33
C ASP A 202 -10.18 10.25 -16.45
N LEU A 203 -9.08 9.52 -16.30
CA LEU A 203 -7.91 9.98 -15.54
C LEU A 203 -7.24 11.19 -16.23
N ALA A 204 -7.11 12.29 -15.50
CA ALA A 204 -6.19 13.37 -15.82
C ALA A 204 -4.80 13.06 -15.22
N ALA A 205 -3.89 12.54 -16.03
CA ALA A 205 -2.55 12.17 -15.59
C ALA A 205 -1.47 13.13 -16.09
N SER A 206 -0.44 13.35 -15.26
CA SER A 206 0.80 14.03 -15.66
C SER A 206 1.99 13.43 -14.91
N ALA A 207 3.05 13.05 -15.63
CA ALA A 207 4.25 12.46 -15.05
C ALA A 207 3.97 11.23 -14.16
N VAL A 208 3.14 10.30 -14.63
CA VAL A 208 2.93 8.99 -13.98
C VAL A 208 3.89 7.98 -14.60
N LEU A 209 4.75 7.36 -13.80
CA LEU A 209 5.78 6.42 -14.24
C LEU A 209 5.62 5.05 -13.60
N PHE A 210 5.61 4.01 -14.42
CA PHE A 210 5.73 2.61 -14.03
C PHE A 210 7.04 2.03 -14.54
N ARG A 211 7.93 1.63 -13.63
CA ARG A 211 9.27 1.11 -13.97
C ARG A 211 9.70 -0.03 -13.08
N GLY A 212 10.30 -1.07 -13.68
CA GLY A 212 10.97 -2.15 -12.95
C GLY A 212 10.05 -3.00 -12.05
N ASN A 213 8.73 -2.91 -12.23
CA ASN A 213 7.79 -3.68 -11.41
C ASN A 213 7.71 -5.14 -11.90
N VAL A 214 7.40 -6.03 -10.97
CA VAL A 214 7.31 -7.47 -11.22
C VAL A 214 5.90 -7.95 -10.90
N PHE A 215 5.30 -8.69 -11.85
CA PHE A 215 3.89 -9.05 -11.78
C PHE A 215 3.67 -10.55 -11.66
N GLY A 216 2.84 -10.95 -10.69
CA GLY A 216 2.27 -12.29 -10.60
C GLY A 216 1.07 -12.48 -11.54
N ARG A 217 0.56 -13.72 -11.62
CA ARG A 217 -0.43 -14.14 -12.63
C ARG A 217 -1.88 -14.11 -12.13
N HIS A 218 -2.14 -13.79 -10.87
CA HIS A 218 -3.47 -13.99 -10.26
C HIS A 218 -4.50 -12.89 -10.60
N HIS A 219 -4.32 -12.16 -11.71
CA HIS A 219 -5.29 -11.18 -12.18
C HIS A 219 -6.52 -11.87 -12.80
N ARG A 220 -7.71 -11.25 -12.68
CA ARG A 220 -8.94 -11.79 -13.31
C ARG A 220 -9.16 -11.32 -14.73
N THR A 221 -8.82 -10.06 -15.01
CA THR A 221 -9.11 -9.40 -16.29
C THR A 221 -7.83 -9.10 -17.07
N GLY A 222 -6.83 -8.52 -16.42
CA GLY A 222 -5.56 -8.20 -17.06
C GLY A 222 -4.56 -7.57 -16.10
N ILE A 223 -3.35 -7.27 -16.55
CA ILE A 223 -2.37 -6.60 -15.69
C ILE A 223 -2.62 -5.10 -15.61
N VAL A 224 -2.87 -4.46 -16.74
CA VAL A 224 -3.03 -3.00 -16.81
C VAL A 224 -4.17 -2.67 -17.76
N ALA A 225 -5.12 -1.86 -17.30
CA ALA A 225 -6.32 -1.59 -18.10
C ALA A 225 -6.05 -0.68 -19.31
N ARG A 226 -5.10 0.27 -19.19
CA ARG A 226 -4.83 1.32 -20.20
C ARG A 226 -3.34 1.73 -20.16
N PRO A 227 -2.42 0.87 -20.61
CA PRO A 227 -0.98 1.13 -20.47
C PRO A 227 -0.49 2.34 -21.29
N THR A 228 -1.23 2.76 -22.32
CA THR A 228 -0.90 3.90 -23.19
C THR A 228 -1.71 5.16 -22.88
N HIS A 229 -2.28 5.26 -21.67
CA HIS A 229 -3.07 6.44 -21.28
C HIS A 229 -2.21 7.72 -21.31
N PRO A 230 -2.70 8.86 -21.86
CA PRO A 230 -1.92 10.10 -21.89
C PRO A 230 -1.41 10.52 -20.50
N GLY A 231 -0.13 10.89 -20.40
CA GLY A 231 0.50 11.26 -19.13
C GLY A 231 1.01 10.07 -18.29
N VAL A 232 0.75 8.83 -18.73
CA VAL A 232 1.30 7.60 -18.17
C VAL A 232 2.45 7.08 -19.02
N THR A 233 3.59 6.82 -18.39
CA THR A 233 4.75 6.14 -18.98
C THR A 233 4.84 4.74 -18.41
N TRP A 234 4.70 3.75 -19.28
CA TRP A 234 4.88 2.33 -18.96
C TRP A 234 6.17 1.83 -19.60
N GLU A 235 7.20 1.56 -18.80
CA GLU A 235 8.47 1.07 -19.31
C GLU A 235 8.47 -0.44 -19.59
N LYS A 236 9.31 -0.89 -20.52
CA LYS A 236 9.54 -2.32 -20.82
C LYS A 236 10.18 -3.10 -19.67
N SER A 237 10.70 -2.39 -18.67
CA SER A 237 11.29 -2.95 -17.44
C SER A 237 10.24 -3.56 -16.50
N ASN A 238 8.95 -3.34 -16.77
CA ASN A 238 7.85 -4.04 -16.09
C ASN A 238 7.72 -5.47 -16.62
N VAL A 239 7.97 -6.47 -15.78
CA VAL A 239 8.14 -7.87 -16.21
C VAL A 239 7.28 -8.86 -15.43
N TRP A 240 7.02 -10.01 -16.03
CA TRP A 240 6.39 -11.13 -15.34
C TRP A 240 7.36 -11.81 -14.37
N PHE A 241 6.85 -12.18 -13.19
CA PHE A 241 7.63 -12.87 -12.16
C PHE A 241 8.16 -14.24 -12.61
N ASP A 242 7.36 -14.97 -13.39
CA ASP A 242 7.61 -16.36 -13.76
C ASP A 242 8.60 -16.54 -14.92
N ASN A 243 8.76 -15.54 -15.78
CA ASN A 243 9.59 -15.65 -16.98
C ASN A 243 10.34 -14.38 -17.39
N GLY A 244 10.21 -13.29 -16.63
CA GLY A 244 10.94 -12.04 -16.87
C GLY A 244 10.59 -11.33 -18.18
N ARG A 245 9.56 -11.76 -18.91
CA ARG A 245 9.14 -11.09 -20.14
C ARG A 245 8.43 -9.78 -19.82
N PRO A 246 8.55 -8.75 -20.67
CA PRO A 246 7.80 -7.51 -20.51
C PRO A 246 6.29 -7.73 -20.43
N VAL A 247 5.60 -6.89 -19.65
CA VAL A 247 4.15 -6.89 -19.47
C VAL A 247 3.54 -5.65 -20.11
N GLY A 248 2.29 -5.72 -20.57
CA GLY A 248 1.52 -4.53 -21.01
C GLY A 248 1.89 -4.01 -22.40
N HIS A 249 2.65 -4.78 -23.16
CA HIS A 249 2.93 -4.55 -24.57
C HIS A 249 2.37 -5.75 -25.36
N GLU A 250 1.12 -5.65 -25.79
CA GLU A 250 0.52 -6.51 -26.82
C GLU A 250 0.13 -5.63 -28.02
#